data_AF-A0A9E7NCY2-F1
#
_entry.id   AF-A0A9E7NCY2-F1
#
_cell.length_a   1.000
_cell.length_b   1.000
_cell.length_c   1.000
_cell.angle_alpha   90.00
_cell.angle_beta   90.00
_cell.angle_gamma   90.00
#
_symmetry.space_group_name_H-M   'P 1'
#
loop_
_entity.id
_entity.type
_entity.pdbx_description
1 polymer ?
#
loop_
_entity_poly.entity_id
_entity_poly.type
_entity_poly.pdbx_seq_one_letter_code
_entity_poly.pdbx_strand_id
1 'polypeptide(L)'
;MSDIARGEKPDWWDDLEDGTREDALVSNEAERVYLRAPNHEGEMRRYWFDVKDLTWTGKNKYVSDALKIGEEKTELRIDQYYKDVLEAMIQDSSVDGSLSIFLAGVSPELGQKLQDLAPRPGDALENQEAKNSDEPFAAGVREGEDTTTLDSSTTSGEQ
;
A
#
# COMPACT_ATOMS: atom_id res chain seq x y z
N MET A 1 3.41 12.60 17.85
CA MET A 1 4.74 12.04 18.07
C MET A 1 4.73 10.69 17.39
N SER A 2 5.66 10.39 16.50
CA SER A 2 5.74 9.07 15.86
C SER A 2 6.59 8.15 16.71
N ASP A 3 6.03 7.03 17.18
CA ASP A 3 6.71 6.01 17.99
C ASP A 3 7.61 5.07 17.16
N ILE A 4 8.28 5.62 16.15
CA ILE A 4 9.16 4.86 15.26
C ILE A 4 10.55 5.48 15.33
N ALA A 5 11.46 4.78 16.02
CA ALA A 5 12.88 5.11 16.05
C ALA A 5 13.62 4.36 14.93
N ARG A 6 14.56 5.02 14.27
CA ARG A 6 15.46 4.43 13.27
C ARG A 6 16.90 4.71 13.70
N GLY A 7 17.78 3.70 13.69
CA GLY A 7 19.19 3.84 14.09
C GLY A 7 19.47 3.19 15.46
N GLU A 8 20.16 3.91 16.35
CA GLU A 8 20.45 3.40 17.69
C GLU A 8 19.16 3.07 18.45
N LYS A 9 19.23 1.99 19.21
CA LYS A 9 18.13 1.49 20.02
C LYS A 9 17.70 2.58 21.01
N PRO A 10 16.42 3.00 20.99
CA PRO A 10 15.95 4.08 21.82
C PRO A 10 15.94 3.70 23.30
N ASP A 11 16.13 4.70 24.18
CA ASP A 11 16.27 4.51 25.63
C ASP A 11 15.07 3.78 26.27
N TRP A 12 13.88 3.86 25.65
CA TRP A 12 12.66 3.21 26.12
C TRP A 12 12.50 1.75 25.68
N TRP A 13 13.38 1.21 24.81
CA TRP A 13 13.23 -0.14 24.26
C TRP A 13 13.37 -1.24 25.32
N ASP A 14 14.38 -1.13 26.19
CA ASP A 14 14.65 -2.16 27.22
C ASP A 14 13.60 -2.22 28.32
N ASP A 15 12.77 -1.18 28.44
CA ASP A 15 11.73 -1.07 29.45
C ASP A 15 10.38 -1.67 29.00
N LEU A 16 10.27 -2.08 27.73
CA LEU A 16 9.06 -2.64 27.15
C LEU A 16 9.17 -4.15 26.97
N GLU A 17 8.07 -4.86 27.23
CA GLU A 17 7.98 -6.30 26.95
C GLU A 17 7.86 -6.56 25.44
N ASP A 18 8.38 -7.71 25.00
CA ASP A 18 8.21 -8.16 23.62
C ASP A 18 6.71 -8.36 23.30
N GLY A 19 6.26 -7.73 22.22
CA GLY A 19 4.92 -7.96 21.69
C GLY A 19 4.76 -9.41 21.23
N THR A 20 3.59 -9.97 21.50
CA THR A 20 3.18 -11.31 21.12
C THR A 20 2.30 -11.29 19.86
N ARG A 21 2.09 -12.47 19.26
CA ARG A 21 1.16 -12.61 18.12
C ARG A 21 -0.29 -12.28 18.49
N GLU A 22 -0.64 -12.36 19.76
CA GLU A 22 -1.99 -12.12 20.27
C GLU A 22 -2.31 -10.63 20.39
N ASP A 23 -1.30 -9.75 20.36
CA ASP A 23 -1.47 -8.29 20.44
C ASP A 23 -2.00 -7.64 19.15
N ALA A 24 -2.22 -8.43 18.09
CA ALA A 24 -2.82 -7.97 16.85
C ALA A 24 -4.32 -7.70 17.03
N LEU A 25 -4.70 -6.45 17.33
CA LEU A 25 -6.09 -6.02 17.44
C LEU A 25 -6.78 -5.94 16.06
N VAL A 26 -8.03 -6.40 16.01
CA VAL A 26 -8.95 -6.24 14.87
C VAL A 26 -9.96 -5.15 15.26
N SER A 27 -9.79 -3.93 14.74
CA SER A 27 -10.86 -2.94 14.81
C SER A 27 -12.02 -3.40 13.92
N ASN A 28 -13.23 -3.37 14.46
CA ASN A 28 -14.47 -3.77 13.79
C ASN A 28 -15.42 -2.58 13.61
N GLU A 29 -14.93 -1.36 13.80
CA GLU A 29 -15.74 -0.15 13.63
C GLU A 29 -15.99 0.09 12.14
N ALA A 30 -17.27 0.18 11.77
CA ALA A 30 -17.69 0.52 10.41
C ALA A 30 -18.07 1.99 10.34
N GLU A 31 -17.63 2.67 9.28
CA GLU A 31 -17.96 4.04 8.94
C GLU A 31 -19.05 4.07 7.85
N ARG A 32 -20.07 4.92 8.01
CA ARG A 32 -21.10 5.11 6.98
C ARG A 32 -20.67 6.13 5.93
N VAL A 33 -20.60 5.70 4.68
CA VAL A 33 -20.28 6.53 3.51
C VAL A 33 -21.53 6.77 2.66
N TYR A 34 -21.72 7.99 2.19
CA TYR A 34 -22.82 8.38 1.30
C TYR A 34 -22.31 8.79 -0.08
N LEU A 35 -22.85 8.16 -1.13
CA LEU A 35 -22.44 8.41 -2.51
C LEU A 35 -23.63 8.86 -3.37
N ARG A 36 -23.34 9.69 -4.36
CA ARG A 36 -24.28 10.09 -5.42
C ARG A 36 -23.63 9.83 -6.77
N ALA A 37 -24.27 9.02 -7.59
CA ALA A 37 -23.78 8.61 -8.91
C ALA A 37 -24.95 8.14 -9.80
N PRO A 38 -24.79 8.13 -11.12
CA PRO A 38 -25.76 7.51 -12.02
C PRO A 38 -25.78 5.98 -11.84
N ASN A 39 -26.95 5.35 -11.97
CA ASN A 39 -27.07 3.91 -12.14
C ASN A 39 -26.63 3.48 -13.56
N HIS A 40 -26.74 2.19 -13.88
CA HIS A 40 -26.39 1.67 -15.22
C HIS A 40 -27.28 2.23 -16.36
N GLU A 41 -28.45 2.79 -16.03
CA GLU A 41 -29.38 3.43 -16.96
C GLU A 41 -29.14 4.96 -17.09
N GLY A 42 -28.13 5.50 -16.38
CA GLY A 42 -27.79 6.92 -16.40
C GLY A 42 -28.60 7.79 -15.43
N GLU A 43 -29.48 7.21 -14.62
CA GLU A 43 -30.29 7.95 -13.64
C GLU A 43 -29.51 8.21 -12.35
N MET A 44 -29.48 9.47 -11.91
CA MET A 44 -28.82 9.84 -10.65
C MET A 44 -29.52 9.23 -9.43
N ARG A 45 -28.79 8.36 -8.70
CA ARG A 45 -29.26 7.72 -7.47
C ARG A 45 -28.38 8.12 -6.27
N ARG A 46 -28.88 7.80 -5.07
CA ARG A 46 -28.15 7.96 -3.80
C ARG A 46 -27.87 6.57 -3.25
N TYR A 47 -26.66 6.38 -2.75
CA TYR A 47 -26.21 5.12 -2.16
C TYR A 47 -25.63 5.40 -0.77
N TRP A 48 -25.78 4.45 0.15
CA TRP A 48 -25.03 4.44 1.39
C TRP A 48 -24.41 3.06 1.63
N PHE A 49 -23.24 3.03 2.25
CA PHE A 49 -22.49 1.82 2.59
C PHE A 49 -21.87 1.99 3.97
N ASP A 50 -22.02 0.98 4.82
CA ASP A 50 -21.26 0.88 6.08
C ASP A 50 -19.99 0.09 5.78
N VAL A 51 -18.86 0.77 5.86
CA VAL A 51 -17.54 0.28 5.41
C VAL A 51 -16.65 0.11 6.62
N LYS A 52 -16.10 -1.08 6.81
CA LYS A 52 -15.07 -1.34 7.82
C LYS A 52 -13.70 -1.42 7.19
N ASP A 53 -12.69 -1.10 7.97
CA ASP A 53 -11.30 -1.33 7.56
C ASP A 53 -10.98 -2.82 7.49
N LEU A 54 -10.20 -3.20 6.47
CA LEU A 54 -9.60 -4.52 6.43
C LEU A 54 -8.40 -4.59 7.36
N THR A 55 -8.28 -5.73 8.06
CA THR A 55 -7.06 -6.08 8.76
C THR A 55 -5.90 -6.22 7.78
N TRP A 56 -4.67 -6.11 8.29
CA TRP A 56 -3.45 -6.38 7.53
C TRP A 56 -3.50 -7.75 6.83
N THR A 57 -3.94 -8.79 7.55
CA THR A 57 -4.13 -10.14 7.01
C THR A 57 -5.16 -10.17 5.88
N GLY A 58 -6.28 -9.46 6.04
CA GLY A 58 -7.30 -9.33 5.01
C GLY A 58 -6.74 -8.69 3.74
N LYS A 59 -6.05 -7.55 3.87
CA LYS A 59 -5.41 -6.85 2.75
C LYS A 59 -4.48 -7.78 1.95
N ASN A 60 -3.58 -8.48 2.64
CA ASN A 60 -2.62 -9.40 1.98
C ASN A 60 -3.30 -10.59 1.31
N LYS A 61 -4.36 -11.13 1.92
CA LYS A 61 -5.13 -12.22 1.33
C LYS A 61 -5.72 -11.81 -0.02
N TYR A 62 -6.43 -10.68 -0.08
CA TYR A 62 -7.08 -10.24 -1.32
C TYR A 62 -6.10 -9.86 -2.43
N VAL A 63 -4.94 -9.28 -2.07
CA VAL A 63 -3.86 -9.07 -3.05
C VAL A 63 -3.37 -10.41 -3.60
N SER A 64 -3.13 -11.39 -2.72
CA SER A 64 -2.63 -12.71 -3.11
C SER A 64 -3.65 -13.49 -3.96
N ASP A 65 -4.93 -13.45 -3.61
CA ASP A 65 -6.01 -14.09 -4.36
C ASP A 65 -6.19 -13.45 -5.76
N ALA A 66 -5.97 -12.14 -5.87
CA ALA A 66 -6.01 -11.42 -7.14
C ALA A 66 -4.72 -11.55 -7.98
N LEU A 67 -3.61 -11.96 -7.37
CA LEU A 67 -2.34 -12.23 -8.05
C LEU A 67 -2.40 -13.59 -8.73
N LYS A 68 -2.42 -13.55 -10.07
CA LYS A 68 -2.29 -14.76 -10.88
C LYS A 68 -0.81 -14.97 -11.23
N ILE A 69 -0.20 -15.98 -10.63
CA ILE A 69 1.17 -16.41 -10.97
C ILE A 69 1.09 -17.40 -12.13
N GLY A 70 1.41 -16.95 -13.35
CA GLY A 70 1.59 -17.82 -14.51
C GLY A 70 3.07 -18.19 -14.72
N GLU A 71 3.34 -19.16 -15.59
CA GLU A 71 4.71 -19.63 -15.89
C GLU A 71 5.61 -18.53 -16.48
N GLU A 72 5.05 -17.53 -17.17
CA GLU A 72 5.81 -16.46 -17.83
C GLU A 72 5.61 -15.07 -17.23
N LYS A 73 4.48 -14.81 -16.55
CA LYS A 73 4.16 -13.49 -15.96
C LYS A 73 3.26 -13.62 -14.73
N THR A 74 3.48 -12.71 -13.80
CA THR A 74 2.54 -12.43 -12.70
C THR A 74 1.62 -11.30 -13.11
N GLU A 75 0.31 -11.54 -13.09
CA GLU A 75 -0.73 -10.57 -13.45
C GLU A 75 -1.64 -10.31 -12.26
N LEU A 76 -1.79 -9.05 -11.86
CA LEU A 76 -2.73 -8.64 -10.84
C LEU A 76 -4.08 -8.30 -11.48
N ARG A 77 -5.12 -9.05 -11.10
CA ARG A 77 -6.49 -8.79 -11.57
C ARG A 77 -7.13 -7.67 -10.77
N ILE A 78 -6.84 -6.42 -11.15
CA ILE A 78 -7.27 -5.20 -10.43
C ILE A 78 -8.80 -5.15 -10.22
N ASP A 79 -9.58 -5.48 -11.24
CA ASP A 79 -11.04 -5.45 -11.12
C ASP A 79 -11.57 -6.49 -10.13
N GLN A 80 -10.95 -7.67 -10.09
CA GLN A 80 -11.31 -8.72 -9.15
C GLN A 80 -10.91 -8.34 -7.73
N TYR A 81 -9.71 -7.78 -7.57
CA TYR A 81 -9.21 -7.25 -6.30
C TYR A 81 -10.20 -6.25 -5.68
N TYR A 82 -10.59 -5.21 -6.42
CA TYR A 82 -11.49 -4.20 -5.88
C TYR A 82 -12.87 -4.77 -5.53
N LYS A 83 -13.40 -5.71 -6.33
CA LYS A 83 -14.67 -6.38 -6.02
C LYS A 83 -14.59 -7.16 -4.71
N ASP A 84 -13.58 -8.01 -4.56
CA ASP A 84 -13.42 -8.87 -3.38
C ASP A 84 -13.14 -8.06 -2.11
N VAL A 85 -12.34 -6.99 -2.24
CA VAL A 85 -12.04 -6.07 -1.14
C VAL A 85 -13.29 -5.29 -0.72
N LEU A 86 -14.04 -4.72 -1.66
CA LEU A 86 -15.26 -3.98 -1.35
C LEU A 86 -16.33 -4.89 -0.76
N GLU A 87 -16.48 -6.12 -1.25
CA GLU A 87 -17.41 -7.10 -0.67
C GLU A 87 -17.03 -7.48 0.77
N ALA A 88 -15.74 -7.48 1.09
CA ALA A 88 -15.25 -7.74 2.45
C ALA A 88 -15.34 -6.53 3.39
N MET A 89 -15.22 -5.32 2.86
CA MET A 89 -15.27 -4.06 3.60
C MET A 89 -16.70 -3.59 3.86
N ILE A 90 -17.62 -3.79 2.92
CA ILE A 90 -19.01 -3.35 3.06
C ILE A 90 -19.76 -4.33 3.96
N GLN A 91 -20.12 -3.87 5.16
CA GLN A 91 -20.90 -4.62 6.13
C GLN A 91 -22.41 -4.50 5.90
N ASP A 92 -22.88 -3.31 5.51
CA ASP A 92 -24.28 -3.01 5.22
C ASP A 92 -24.38 -1.98 4.09
N SER A 93 -25.50 -1.95 3.37
CA SER A 93 -25.69 -1.02 2.26
C SER A 93 -27.13 -0.71 1.92
N SER A 94 -27.33 0.37 1.17
CA SER A 94 -28.63 0.76 0.61
C SER A 94 -29.10 -0.09 -0.57
N VAL A 95 -28.32 -1.10 -0.96
CA VAL A 95 -28.55 -1.88 -2.19
C VAL A 95 -29.35 -3.11 -1.85
N ASP A 96 -30.45 -3.32 -2.57
CA ASP A 96 -31.24 -4.53 -2.45
C ASP A 96 -30.59 -5.68 -3.22
N GLY A 97 -30.55 -6.87 -2.61
CA GLY A 97 -30.06 -8.10 -3.25
C GLY A 97 -28.57 -8.37 -3.01
N SER A 98 -27.95 -9.13 -3.93
CA SER A 98 -26.56 -9.57 -3.76
C SER A 98 -25.58 -8.44 -4.06
N LEU A 99 -24.80 -8.05 -3.05
CA LEU A 99 -23.75 -7.04 -3.19
C LEU A 99 -22.75 -7.39 -4.30
N SER A 100 -22.37 -8.66 -4.43
CA SER A 100 -21.48 -9.13 -5.50
C SER A 100 -22.04 -8.89 -6.91
N ILE A 101 -23.34 -9.10 -7.11
CA ILE A 101 -24.02 -8.83 -8.40
C ILE A 101 -24.05 -7.33 -8.65
N PHE A 102 -24.35 -6.54 -7.62
CA PHE A 102 -24.33 -5.09 -7.72
C PHE A 102 -22.95 -4.58 -8.13
N LEU A 103 -21.88 -4.99 -7.41
CA LEU A 103 -20.49 -4.62 -7.68
C LEU A 103 -20.03 -5.04 -9.09
N ALA A 104 -20.57 -6.13 -9.64
CA ALA A 104 -20.30 -6.55 -11.01
C ALA A 104 -20.96 -5.65 -12.08
N GLY A 105 -22.07 -4.99 -11.75
CA GLY A 105 -22.88 -4.20 -12.67
C GLY A 105 -22.92 -2.70 -12.36
N VAL A 106 -22.03 -2.18 -11.50
CA VAL A 106 -21.99 -0.75 -11.17
C VAL A 106 -21.67 0.09 -12.40
N SER A 107 -22.21 1.31 -12.43
CA SER A 107 -21.80 2.29 -13.44
C SER A 107 -20.31 2.64 -13.25
N PRO A 108 -19.60 3.04 -14.32
CA PRO A 108 -18.19 3.43 -14.21
C PRO A 108 -17.94 4.54 -13.18
N GLU A 109 -18.84 5.54 -13.11
CA GLU A 109 -18.73 6.65 -12.16
C GLU A 109 -18.88 6.20 -10.70
N LEU A 110 -19.83 5.30 -10.43
CA LEU A 110 -20.00 4.75 -9.09
C LEU A 110 -18.85 3.80 -8.75
N GLY A 111 -18.40 3.00 -9.71
CA GLY A 111 -17.25 2.12 -9.56
C GLY A 111 -15.99 2.89 -9.16
N GLN A 112 -15.70 4.02 -9.80
CA GLN A 112 -14.56 4.86 -9.44
C GLN A 112 -14.66 5.39 -8.00
N LYS A 113 -15.84 5.86 -7.58
CA LYS A 113 -16.07 6.32 -6.21
C LYS A 113 -15.93 5.22 -5.17
N LEU A 114 -16.33 4.00 -5.50
CA LEU A 114 -16.18 2.84 -4.64
C LEU A 114 -14.71 2.40 -4.55
N GLN A 115 -13.95 2.47 -5.65
CA GLN A 115 -12.52 2.18 -5.64
C GLN A 115 -11.74 3.07 -4.66
N ASP A 116 -12.14 4.34 -4.50
CA ASP A 116 -11.50 5.27 -3.56
C ASP A 116 -11.69 4.86 -2.08
N LEU A 117 -12.66 3.99 -1.77
CA LEU A 117 -12.88 3.45 -0.44
C LEU A 117 -12.01 2.23 -0.14
N ALA A 118 -11.53 1.54 -1.18
CA ALA A 118 -10.70 0.37 -1.04
C ALA A 118 -9.21 0.75 -0.97
N PRO A 119 -8.39 0.03 -0.18
CA PRO A 119 -6.94 0.18 -0.23
C PRO A 119 -6.44 -0.04 -1.66
N ARG A 120 -5.46 0.75 -2.08
CA ARG A 120 -4.83 0.52 -3.39
C ARG A 120 -4.02 -0.76 -3.33
N PRO A 121 -4.03 -1.59 -4.39
CA PRO A 121 -3.22 -2.80 -4.42
C PRO A 121 -1.72 -2.49 -4.32
N GLY A 122 -1.28 -1.33 -4.83
CA GLY A 122 0.09 -0.82 -4.66
C GLY A 122 0.45 -0.57 -3.19
N ASP A 123 -0.38 0.14 -2.44
CA ASP A 123 -0.14 0.43 -1.02
C ASP A 123 -0.15 -0.84 -0.14
N ALA A 124 -0.87 -1.88 -0.57
CA ALA A 124 -0.84 -3.19 0.08
C ALA A 124 0.47 -3.96 -0.18
N LEU A 125 1.13 -3.72 -1.33
CA LEU A 125 2.44 -4.27 -1.68
C LEU A 125 3.61 -3.41 -1.18
N GLU A 126 3.47 -2.08 -1.17
CA GLU A 126 4.52 -1.11 -0.82
C GLU A 126 4.87 -1.15 0.67
N ASN A 127 3.98 -1.72 1.50
CA ASN A 127 4.31 -2.10 2.88
C ASN A 127 5.30 -3.29 2.99
N GLN A 128 5.72 -3.91 1.87
CA GLN A 128 6.89 -4.81 1.81
C GLN A 128 8.17 -4.11 1.32
N GLU A 129 8.09 -3.07 0.49
CA GLU A 129 9.27 -2.39 -0.07
C GLU A 129 9.71 -1.14 0.71
N ALA A 130 8.78 -0.40 1.33
CA ALA A 130 9.11 0.78 2.15
C ALA A 130 9.82 0.44 3.49
N LYS A 131 10.01 -0.85 3.81
CA LYS A 131 10.88 -1.31 4.90
C LYS A 131 12.24 -1.83 4.44
N ASN A 132 12.50 -1.90 3.13
CA ASN A 132 13.79 -2.34 2.57
C ASN A 132 14.47 -1.28 1.68
N SER A 133 13.84 -0.13 1.39
CA SER A 133 14.40 0.88 0.49
C SER A 133 14.82 2.20 1.15
N ASP A 134 14.91 2.25 2.48
CA ASP A 134 15.40 3.41 3.22
C ASP A 134 16.83 3.17 3.80
N GLU A 135 17.64 2.40 3.09
CA GLU A 135 19.10 2.54 3.21
C GLU A 135 19.57 3.54 2.14
N PRO A 136 20.19 4.67 2.51
CA PRO A 136 20.88 5.49 1.55
C PRO A 136 22.05 4.67 1.04
N PHE A 137 21.97 4.17 -0.20
CA PHE A 137 23.15 3.69 -0.89
C PHE A 137 24.19 4.80 -0.84
N ALA A 138 25.25 4.53 -0.09
CA ALA A 138 26.41 5.36 0.06
C ALA A 138 26.82 5.89 -1.33
N ALA A 139 26.59 7.18 -1.57
CA ALA A 139 27.25 7.88 -2.64
C ALA A 139 28.73 7.84 -2.30
N GLY A 140 29.45 7.00 -3.04
CA GLY A 140 30.89 6.86 -2.92
C GLY A 140 31.57 8.23 -2.96
N VAL A 141 32.36 8.46 -1.92
CA VAL A 141 33.63 9.19 -1.90
C VAL A 141 33.91 9.97 -3.18
N ARG A 142 33.58 11.27 -3.18
CA ARG A 142 34.26 12.29 -3.99
C ARG A 142 34.16 13.65 -3.32
N GLU A 143 35.22 14.01 -2.60
CA GLU A 143 35.79 15.36 -2.45
C GLU A 143 37.12 15.12 -1.70
N GLY A 144 38.30 15.40 -2.23
CA GLY A 144 38.65 16.51 -3.11
C GLY A 144 39.21 17.69 -2.33
N GLU A 145 39.99 17.48 -1.26
CA GLU A 145 40.77 18.55 -0.62
C GLU A 145 42.25 18.17 -0.49
N ASP A 146 43.00 18.69 -1.46
CA ASP A 146 44.29 19.38 -1.34
C ASP A 146 45.05 19.19 -0.02
N THR A 147 46.18 18.50 -0.07
CA THR A 147 47.44 18.95 0.55
C THR A 147 48.56 17.98 0.18
N THR A 148 49.54 18.46 -0.57
CA THR A 148 51.00 18.27 -0.36
C THR A 148 51.72 18.48 -1.68
N THR A 149 52.32 19.66 -1.81
CA THR A 149 53.48 19.94 -2.65
C THR A 149 54.55 18.87 -2.48
N LEU A 150 55.03 18.29 -3.57
CA LEU A 150 56.44 17.92 -3.70
C LEU A 150 56.85 17.81 -5.18
N ASP A 151 57.69 18.77 -5.53
CA ASP A 151 58.66 18.84 -6.61
C ASP A 151 59.34 17.50 -6.94
N SER A 152 59.51 17.21 -8.23
CA SER A 152 60.80 16.79 -8.84
C SER A 152 60.62 16.28 -10.27
N SER A 153 61.04 17.11 -11.23
CA SER A 153 62.16 16.82 -12.13
C SER A 153 62.20 15.49 -12.93
N THR A 154 62.25 15.67 -14.26
CA THR A 154 63.29 15.07 -15.16
C THR A 154 62.96 13.76 -15.91
N THR A 155 62.72 13.93 -17.22
CA THR A 155 63.53 13.40 -18.36
C THR A 155 62.89 12.47 -19.40
N SER A 156 63.19 12.82 -20.65
CA SER A 156 63.45 11.98 -21.86
C SER A 156 62.30 11.09 -22.39
N GLY A 157 62.04 10.97 -23.68
CA GLY A 157 62.65 11.41 -24.95
C GLY A 157 61.59 11.19 -26.07
N GLU A 158 61.60 11.94 -27.17
CA GLU A 158 62.16 11.47 -28.47
C GLU A 158 61.90 9.97 -28.73
N GLN A 159 61.14 9.54 -29.74
CA GLN A 159 60.90 10.05 -31.10
C GLN A 159 59.49 9.74 -31.60
#